data_AF-A0A0A8EYI3-F1
#
_entry.id   AF-A0A0A8EYI3-F1
#
_cell.length_a   1.000
_cell.length_b   1.000
_cell.length_c   1.000
_cell.angle_alpha   90.00
_cell.angle_beta   90.00
_cell.angle_gamma   90.00
#
_symmetry.space_group_name_H-M   'P 1'
#
loop_
_entity.id
_entity.type
_entity.pdbx_description
1 polymer ?
#
loop_
_entity_poly.entity_id
_entity_poly.type
_entity_poly.pdbx_seq_one_letter_code
_entity_poly.pdbx_strand_id
1 'polypeptide(L)' 'MSGVGGREAAVRLQTYTLSGEGWRRSPGETLQCVLADLLHWCDDTQRDFDAALRRARAQHAAAGGEVAGDA' A
#
# COMPACT_ATOMS: atom_id res chain seq x y z
N MET A 1 -3.39 -12.14 1.48
CA MET A 1 -4.58 -11.30 1.73
C MET A 1 -4.29 -9.86 1.29
N SER A 2 -3.98 -9.66 0.00
CA SER A 2 -3.32 -8.44 -0.51
C SER A 2 -4.28 -7.39 -1.11
N GLY A 3 -5.32 -6.99 -0.39
CA GLY A 3 -6.27 -6.00 -0.94
C GLY A 3 -7.06 -5.20 0.08
N VAL A 4 -6.79 -5.36 1.38
CA VAL A 4 -7.61 -4.77 2.45
C VAL A 4 -7.09 -3.39 2.88
N GLY A 5 -5.77 -3.20 3.00
CA GLY A 5 -5.20 -1.94 3.52
C GLY A 5 -5.47 -0.70 2.66
N GLY A 6 -5.34 -0.80 1.33
CA GLY A 6 -5.62 0.32 0.43
C GLY A 6 -7.10 0.70 0.35
N ARG A 7 -8.00 -0.29 0.52
CA ARG A 7 -9.45 -0.07 0.52
C ARG A 7 -9.90 0.57 1.83
N GLU A 8 -9.31 0.18 2.95
CA GLU A 8 -9.53 0.81 4.27
C GLU A 8 -9.02 2.26 4.33
N ALA A 9 -7.81 2.53 3.81
CA ALA A 9 -7.27 3.89 3.76
C ALA A 9 -8.15 4.83 2.92
N ALA A 10 -8.62 4.38 1.75
CA ALA A 10 -9.54 5.14 0.90
C ALA A 10 -10.89 5.44 1.59
N VAL A 11 -11.42 4.49 2.38
CA VAL A 11 -12.64 4.66 3.19
C VAL A 11 -12.43 5.66 4.33
N ARG A 12 -11.24 5.66 4.97
CA ARG A 12 -10.89 6.64 6.01
C ARG A 12 -10.73 8.04 5.44
N LEU A 13 -10.12 8.19 4.26
CA LEU A 13 -10.07 9.46 3.51
C LEU A 13 -11.47 10.00 3.17
N GLN A 14 -12.41 9.13 2.76
CA GLN A 14 -13.82 9.51 2.60
C GLN A 14 -14.43 10.02 3.91
N THR A 15 -14.12 9.37 5.03
CA THR A 15 -14.67 9.75 6.34
C THR A 15 -14.22 11.15 6.78
N TYR A 16 -12.94 11.49 6.57
CA TYR A 16 -12.42 12.83 6.88
C TYR A 16 -12.89 13.90 5.91
N THR A 17 -13.05 13.59 4.62
CA THR A 17 -13.52 14.55 3.61
C THR A 17 -15.04 14.78 3.66
N LEU A 18 -15.83 13.83 4.17
CA LEU A 18 -17.29 13.94 4.31
C LEU A 18 -17.75 14.68 5.58
N SER A 19 -16.89 14.83 6.59
CA SER A 19 -17.20 15.67 7.76
C SER A 19 -16.78 17.13 7.50
N GLY A 20 -17.64 17.88 6.81
CA GLY A 20 -17.48 19.34 6.69
C GLY A 20 -17.42 20.06 8.05
N GLU A 21 -17.86 19.42 9.13
CA GLU A 21 -17.76 19.91 10.51
C GLU A 21 -16.31 19.84 11.05
N GLY A 22 -15.61 18.73 10.83
CA GLY A 22 -14.23 18.51 11.29
C GLY A 22 -13.23 19.46 10.61
N TRP A 23 -13.37 19.62 9.30
CA TRP A 23 -12.59 20.58 8.52
C TRP A 23 -12.79 22.03 8.97
N ARG A 24 -14.02 22.41 9.34
CA ARG A 24 -14.32 23.77 9.80
C ARG A 24 -13.80 24.04 11.22
N ARG A 25 -13.77 23.02 12.07
CA ARG A 25 -13.41 23.17 13.49
C ARG A 25 -11.91 23.07 13.73
N SER A 26 -11.21 22.20 12.98
CA SER A 26 -9.75 22.04 13.08
C SER A 26 -9.16 21.52 11.76
N PRO A 27 -8.98 22.41 10.76
CA PRO A 27 -8.46 22.02 9.45
C PRO A 27 -7.01 21.52 9.50
N GLY A 28 -6.19 22.06 10.41
CA GLY A 28 -4.79 21.67 10.58
C GLY A 28 -4.63 20.23 11.09
N GLU A 29 -5.36 19.86 12.14
CA GLU A 29 -5.35 18.49 12.68
C GLU A 29 -5.96 17.51 11.68
N THR A 30 -7.03 17.91 11.00
CA THR A 30 -7.66 17.10 9.95
C THR A 30 -6.68 16.82 8.81
N LEU A 31 -5.94 17.83 8.35
CA LEU A 31 -4.92 17.67 7.32
C LEU A 31 -3.76 16.78 7.78
N GLN A 32 -3.32 16.90 9.04
CA GLN A 32 -2.27 16.04 9.60
C GLN A 32 -2.69 14.57 9.60
N CYS A 33 -3.92 14.26 10.02
CA CYS A 33 -4.44 12.89 10.00
C CYS A 33 -4.50 12.32 8.58
N VAL A 34 -4.98 13.12 7.61
CA VAL A 34 -5.03 12.71 6.20
C VAL A 34 -3.62 12.44 5.65
N LEU A 35 -2.66 13.32 5.92
CA LEU A 35 -1.28 13.11 5.48
C LEU A 35 -0.65 11.88 6.12
N ALA A 36 -0.90 11.64 7.41
CA ALA A 36 -0.41 10.44 8.10
C ALA A 36 -0.99 9.15 7.49
N ASP A 37 -2.30 9.12 7.25
CA ASP A 37 -2.96 7.97 6.63
C ASP A 37 -2.45 7.72 5.19
N LEU A 38 -2.19 8.79 4.42
CA LEU A 38 -1.60 8.68 3.07
C LEU A 38 -0.17 8.13 3.09
N LEU A 39 0.68 8.63 4.00
CA LEU A 39 2.04 8.13 4.14
C LEU A 39 2.06 6.65 4.52
N HIS A 40 1.19 6.25 5.45
CA HIS A 40 1.06 4.85 5.83
C HIS A 40 0.64 3.95 4.66
N TRP A 41 -0.30 4.42 3.84
CA TRP A 41 -0.72 3.69 2.64
C TRP A 41 0.39 3.54 1.60
N CYS A 42 1.20 4.59 1.39
CA CYS A 42 2.36 4.53 0.51
C CYS A 42 3.36 3.45 0.98
N ASP A 43 3.70 3.45 2.27
CA ASP A 43 4.64 2.47 2.85
C ASP A 43 4.13 1.03 2.69
N ASP A 44 2.86 0.78 2.99
CA ASP A 44 2.25 -0.54 2.82
C ASP A 44 2.25 -1.00 1.35
N THR A 45 1.95 -0.08 0.43
CA THR A 45 1.95 -0.37 -1.01
C THR A 45 3.35 -0.69 -1.52
N GLN A 46 4.38 0.05 -1.08
CA GLN A 46 5.78 -0.22 -1.43
C GLN A 46 6.22 -1.59 -0.91
N ARG A 47 5.88 -1.92 0.34
CA ARG A 47 6.20 -3.23 0.94
C ARG A 47 5.57 -4.39 0.15
N ASP A 48 4.31 -4.25 -0.24
CA ASP A 48 3.61 -5.27 -1.02
C ASP A 48 4.21 -5.44 -2.42
N PHE A 49 4.61 -4.34 -3.07
CA PHE A 49 5.32 -4.38 -4.34
C PHE A 49 6.67 -5.09 -4.23
N ASP A 50 7.47 -4.76 -3.21
CA ASP A 50 8.77 -5.41 -2.96
C ASP A 50 8.62 -6.91 -2.70
N ALA A 51 7.56 -7.32 -2.00
CA ALA A 51 7.25 -8.73 -1.80
C ALA A 51 6.90 -9.43 -3.11
N ALA A 52 6.05 -8.82 -3.95
CA ALA A 52 5.70 -9.34 -5.26
C ALA A 52 6.94 -9.44 -6.18
N LEU A 53 7.81 -8.43 -6.17
CA LEU A 53 9.03 -8.40 -6.96
C LEU A 53 10.02 -9.48 -6.53
N ARG A 54 10.22 -9.67 -5.22
CA ARG A 54 11.05 -10.78 -4.70
C ARG A 54 10.53 -12.14 -5.14
N ARG A 55 9.20 -12.33 -5.09
CA ARG A 55 8.56 -13.57 -5.55
C ARG A 55 8.78 -13.81 -7.04
N ALA A 56 8.58 -12.80 -7.88
CA ALA A 56 8.79 -12.91 -9.32
C ALA A 56 10.25 -13.25 -9.66
N ARG A 57 11.22 -12.62 -8.98
CA ARG A 57 12.65 -12.92 -9.14
C ARG A 57 12.99 -14.36 -8.75
N ALA A 58 12.46 -14.85 -7.63
CA ALA A 58 12.67 -16.23 -7.19
C ALA A 58 12.08 -17.24 -8.19
N GLN A 59 10.89 -16.97 -8.74
CA GLN A 59 10.26 -17.81 -9.76
C GLN A 59 11.10 -17.85 -11.05
N HIS A 60 11.60 -16.70 -11.51
CA HIS A 60 12.47 -16.63 -12.67
C HIS A 60 13.79 -17.38 -12.46
N ALA A 61 14.41 -17.24 -11.28
CA ALA A 61 15.64 -17.95 -10.95
C ALA A 61 15.44 -19.48 -10.91
N ALA A 62 14.31 -19.94 -10.37
CA ALA A 62 13.95 -21.36 -10.38
C ALA A 62 13.71 -21.89 -11.79
N ALA A 63 12.99 -21.13 -12.64
CA ALA A 63 12.73 -21.50 -14.03
C ALA A 63 14.02 -21.53 -14.89
N GLY A 64 15.02 -20.70 -14.57
CA GLY A 64 16.32 -20.71 -15.25
C GLY A 64 17.27 -21.82 -14.81
N GLY A 65 17.01 -22.48 -13.67
CA GLY A 65 17.84 -23.56 -13.13
C GLY A 65 17.55 -24.93 -13.77
N GLU A 66 16.37 -25.13 -14.35
CA GLU A 66 15.98 -26.40 -14.98
C GLU A 66 16.62 -26.62 -16.36
N VAL A 67 17.14 -25.57 -17.00
CA VAL A 67 17.77 -25.65 -18.34
C VAL A 67 19.25 -26.03 -18.28
N ALA A 68 19.86 -26.05 -17.08
CA ALA A 68 21.29 -26.36 -16.88
C ALA A 68 21.54 -27.78 -16.34
N GLY A 69 20.55 -28.68 -16.44
CA GLY A 69 20.60 -30.05 -15.95
C GLY A 69 20.35 -31.09 -17.05
N ASP A 70 20.92 -30.91 -18.24
CA ASP A 70 21.06 -31.98 -19.23
C ASP A 70 22.32 -31.69 -20.08
N ALA A 71 23.47 -32.10 -19.56
CA ALA A 71 24.75 -32.17 -20.28
C ALA A 71 25.52 -33.41 -19.80
#